data_AF-A0A834J6C2-F1
#
_entry.id   AF-A0A834J6C2-F1
#
_cell.length_a   1.000
_cell.length_b   1.000
_cell.length_c   1.000
_cell.angle_alpha   90.00
_cell.angle_beta   90.00
_cell.angle_gamma   90.00
#
_symmetry.space_group_name_H-M   'P 1'
#
loop_
_entity.id
_entity.type
_entity.pdbx_description
1 polymer ?
#
loop_
_entity_poly.entity_id
_entity_poly.type
_entity_poly.pdbx_seq_one_letter_code
_entity_poly.pdbx_strand_id
1 'polypeptide(L)'
;MMTADKPVEETNFSITMDDLARKLISGTYEEFSKNTLQVFIKNYEDKTKIERICNSQLREQIWEKLFEYLSKSEYASMHLNCLAALRILSRDKTDLDKIVTAEMVTLLLRLAELDCQKNEQQILSTNVSVESAKVLCNLLYHSFKVRELVIEKNCLENLINRINKYTVNSSHEMKLFDIKMLFIITALNTSTRNTVKELNGDFCLLNILDELLEQHKSNVSMSFSIKNDDVMLICDILKVLFNLYIHSEDSVIEEQEKNKKLTTCLYKFLYNKNWSKYKDLVSNVINLLTTIPLKNYIQMMQSNENNENNIVYQNTDVTTVSVVLEFLDQRLNYTENLLENLSPVVTVLIRLVKADKSVRKYVRLQVLPPLKDVMKRPEEGTTLKAKLCKLLTSPITKLRDIVAEFLFILCKENVSRMVKYTGYGNAAGMFANKGLLGRNQEKISYSESEDSDTEEYLKYKEQINPVTGCYEKIKPNLLEGMTDEQKEYEALQLVNLVDQLTRGGVVRPCRIGDDGKPKPIEHVLELQDELQKQQYRRESDSD
;
A
#
# COMPACT_ATOMS: atom_id res chain seq x y z
N MET A 1 -18.71 1.26 -69.39
CA MET A 1 -17.57 1.34 -68.45
C MET A 1 -17.28 2.82 -68.21
N MET A 2 -17.41 3.43 -67.05
CA MET A 2 -17.77 3.00 -65.70
C MET A 2 -18.60 4.14 -65.09
N THR A 3 -19.62 3.76 -64.33
CA THR A 3 -20.51 4.60 -63.54
C THR A 3 -19.73 5.36 -62.47
N ALA A 4 -19.91 6.67 -62.42
CA ALA A 4 -19.49 7.50 -61.28
C ALA A 4 -20.62 7.50 -60.26
N ASP A 5 -20.60 6.53 -59.34
CA ASP A 5 -21.42 6.58 -58.14
C ASP A 5 -20.90 7.70 -57.22
N LYS A 6 -21.74 8.71 -57.03
CA LYS A 6 -21.59 9.65 -55.92
C LYS A 6 -21.75 8.84 -54.62
N PRO A 7 -20.89 9.02 -53.61
CA PRO A 7 -21.20 8.50 -52.29
C PRO A 7 -22.42 9.26 -51.78
N VAL A 8 -23.51 8.53 -51.55
CA VAL A 8 -24.64 8.98 -50.77
C VAL A 8 -24.09 9.28 -49.37
N GLU A 9 -24.33 10.50 -48.89
CA GLU A 9 -24.08 10.88 -47.50
C GLU A 9 -24.85 9.94 -46.57
N GLU A 10 -24.17 8.94 -46.01
CA GLU A 10 -24.63 8.27 -44.79
C GLU A 10 -24.42 9.24 -43.63
N THR A 11 -25.38 10.13 -43.41
CA THR A 11 -25.54 10.86 -42.16
C THR A 11 -25.89 9.86 -41.06
N ASN A 12 -24.88 9.18 -40.52
CA ASN A 12 -24.98 8.51 -39.23
C ASN A 12 -25.13 9.59 -38.16
N PHE A 13 -26.36 10.01 -37.88
CA PHE A 13 -26.70 10.75 -36.67
C PHE A 13 -26.35 9.86 -35.46
N SER A 14 -25.15 10.03 -34.93
CA SER A 14 -24.79 9.60 -33.59
C SER A 14 -25.79 10.23 -32.62
N ILE A 15 -26.78 9.46 -32.15
CA ILE A 15 -27.76 9.93 -31.18
C ILE A 15 -26.98 10.33 -29.92
N THR A 16 -26.99 11.62 -29.58
CA THR A 16 -26.23 12.12 -28.43
C THR A 16 -26.91 11.76 -27.11
N MET A 17 -26.16 11.77 -26.01
CA MET A 17 -26.71 11.51 -24.67
C MET A 17 -27.85 12.49 -24.33
N ASP A 18 -27.71 13.74 -24.77
CA ASP A 18 -28.71 14.82 -24.61
C ASP A 18 -30.00 14.52 -25.41
N ASP A 19 -29.91 13.89 -26.58
CA ASP A 19 -31.10 13.54 -27.38
C ASP A 19 -31.87 12.37 -26.77
N LEU A 20 -31.17 11.36 -26.24
CA LEU A 20 -31.79 10.26 -25.47
C LEU A 20 -32.41 10.78 -24.17
N ALA A 21 -31.70 11.66 -23.49
CA ALA A 21 -32.16 12.39 -22.31
C ALA A 21 -33.47 13.14 -22.55
N ARG A 22 -33.56 13.94 -23.64
CA ARG A 22 -34.81 14.64 -24.01
C ARG A 22 -35.95 13.68 -24.30
N LYS A 23 -35.69 12.59 -25.03
CA LYS A 23 -36.69 11.55 -25.32
C LYS A 23 -37.19 10.85 -24.05
N LEU A 24 -36.32 10.65 -23.06
CA LEU A 24 -36.69 10.11 -21.75
C LEU A 24 -37.59 11.07 -20.97
N ILE A 25 -37.41 12.38 -21.09
CA ILE A 25 -38.27 13.36 -20.41
C ILE A 25 -39.64 13.47 -21.11
N SER A 26 -39.66 13.48 -22.45
CA SER A 26 -40.87 13.77 -23.24
C SER A 26 -41.73 12.54 -23.57
N GLY A 27 -41.21 11.33 -23.41
CA GLY A 27 -41.87 10.09 -23.84
C GLY A 27 -43.07 9.70 -22.98
N THR A 28 -44.06 9.04 -23.59
CA THR A 28 -45.13 8.36 -22.86
C THR A 28 -44.60 7.15 -22.07
N TYR A 29 -45.38 6.63 -21.11
CA TYR A 29 -44.95 5.50 -20.26
C TYR A 29 -44.42 4.29 -21.08
N GLU A 30 -45.06 3.94 -22.19
CA GLU A 30 -44.62 2.82 -23.04
C GLU A 30 -43.35 3.12 -23.84
N GLU A 31 -43.20 4.35 -24.36
CA GLU A 31 -42.00 4.80 -25.08
C GLU A 31 -40.78 4.97 -24.15
N PHE A 32 -41.04 5.38 -22.90
CA PHE A 32 -40.07 5.47 -21.83
C PHE A 32 -39.56 4.07 -21.42
N SER A 33 -40.49 3.11 -21.28
CA SER A 33 -40.24 1.76 -20.78
C SER A 33 -39.51 0.82 -21.73
N LYS A 34 -40.04 0.62 -22.95
CA LYS A 34 -39.63 -0.52 -23.78
C LYS A 34 -38.46 -0.26 -24.72
N ASN A 35 -38.28 0.97 -25.20
CA ASN A 35 -37.29 1.25 -26.24
C ASN A 35 -36.22 2.27 -25.81
N THR A 36 -36.62 3.40 -25.20
CA THR A 36 -35.65 4.50 -24.99
C THR A 36 -34.70 4.23 -23.83
N LEU A 37 -35.21 3.78 -22.67
CA LEU A 37 -34.40 3.52 -21.48
C LEU A 37 -33.46 2.32 -21.66
N GLN A 38 -33.93 1.25 -22.32
CA GLN A 38 -33.09 0.09 -22.62
C GLN A 38 -31.98 0.42 -23.63
N VAL A 39 -32.29 1.21 -24.68
CA VAL A 39 -31.27 1.71 -25.62
C VAL A 39 -30.26 2.59 -24.90
N PHE A 40 -30.70 3.47 -24.00
CA PHE A 40 -29.81 4.27 -23.18
C PHE A 40 -28.86 3.40 -22.34
N ILE A 41 -29.38 2.42 -21.60
CA ILE A 41 -28.56 1.53 -20.78
C ILE A 41 -27.54 0.79 -21.66
N LYS A 42 -27.99 0.15 -22.74
CA LYS A 42 -27.12 -0.60 -23.65
C LYS A 42 -26.00 0.25 -24.27
N ASN A 43 -26.25 1.53 -24.53
CA ASN A 43 -25.26 2.43 -25.14
C ASN A 43 -24.20 2.93 -24.15
N TYR A 44 -24.49 2.96 -22.85
CA TYR A 44 -23.65 3.64 -21.84
C TYR A 44 -23.23 2.77 -20.66
N GLU A 45 -23.74 1.54 -20.52
CA GLU A 45 -23.43 0.66 -19.39
C GLU A 45 -21.93 0.39 -19.23
N ASP A 46 -21.24 0.07 -20.33
CA ASP A 46 -19.80 -0.26 -20.35
C ASP A 46 -18.88 0.98 -20.47
N LYS A 47 -19.44 2.17 -20.71
CA LYS A 47 -18.64 3.38 -20.89
C LYS A 47 -18.16 3.93 -19.54
N THR A 48 -16.86 3.81 -19.31
CA THR A 48 -16.19 4.32 -18.09
C THR A 48 -15.91 5.83 -18.15
N LYS A 49 -15.75 6.39 -19.35
CA LYS A 49 -15.73 7.84 -19.62
C LYS A 49 -17.03 8.22 -20.32
N ILE A 50 -17.95 8.83 -19.58
CA ILE A 50 -19.23 9.27 -20.12
C ILE A 50 -19.07 10.61 -20.84
N GLU A 51 -19.64 10.73 -22.04
CA GLU A 51 -19.97 12.02 -22.64
C GLU A 51 -21.00 12.70 -21.76
N ARG A 52 -20.58 13.73 -21.04
CA ARG A 52 -21.40 14.43 -20.06
C ARG A 52 -22.69 14.98 -20.70
N ILE A 53 -23.81 14.89 -19.99
CA ILE A 53 -25.00 15.70 -20.28
C ILE A 53 -24.61 17.17 -20.05
N CYS A 54 -24.45 17.94 -21.12
CA CYS A 54 -23.92 19.31 -21.05
C CYS A 54 -24.93 20.29 -20.43
N ASN A 55 -26.22 20.03 -20.61
CA ASN A 55 -27.30 20.86 -20.09
C ASN A 55 -27.65 20.49 -18.63
N SER A 56 -27.43 21.42 -17.69
CA SER A 56 -27.70 21.23 -16.26
C SER A 56 -29.19 21.01 -15.96
N GLN A 57 -30.08 21.74 -16.62
CA GLN A 57 -31.53 21.63 -16.43
C GLN A 57 -32.05 20.28 -16.95
N LEU A 58 -31.53 19.81 -18.07
CA LEU A 58 -31.88 18.51 -18.64
C LEU A 58 -31.48 17.36 -17.68
N ARG A 59 -30.35 17.50 -17.01
CA ARG A 59 -29.86 16.53 -16.03
C ARG A 59 -30.79 16.45 -14.81
N GLU A 60 -31.15 17.60 -14.24
CA GLU A 60 -32.06 17.67 -13.10
C GLU A 60 -33.42 17.03 -13.42
N GLN A 61 -33.99 17.38 -14.58
CA GLN A 61 -35.28 16.84 -15.04
C GLN A 61 -35.28 15.32 -15.20
N ILE A 62 -34.19 14.72 -15.69
CA ILE A 62 -34.08 13.26 -15.83
C ILE A 62 -34.03 12.58 -14.48
N TRP A 63 -33.27 13.15 -13.54
CA TRP A 63 -33.21 12.62 -12.18
C TRP A 63 -34.59 12.67 -11.53
N GLU A 64 -35.27 13.82 -11.58
CA GLU A 64 -36.64 13.97 -11.07
C GLU A 64 -37.59 12.94 -11.70
N LYS A 65 -37.55 12.77 -13.02
CA LYS A 65 -38.42 11.82 -13.73
C LYS A 65 -38.14 10.37 -13.35
N LEU A 66 -36.88 9.97 -13.26
CA LEU A 66 -36.49 8.61 -12.85
C LEU A 66 -36.94 8.33 -11.40
N PHE A 67 -36.78 9.29 -10.50
CA PHE A 67 -37.23 9.16 -9.12
C PHE A 67 -38.76 9.19 -8.98
N GLU A 68 -39.48 9.95 -9.82
CA GLU A 68 -40.93 9.89 -9.91
C GLU A 68 -41.41 8.46 -10.22
N TYR A 69 -40.80 7.80 -11.21
CA TYR A 69 -41.12 6.42 -11.57
C TYR A 69 -40.73 5.41 -10.47
N LEU A 70 -39.59 5.61 -9.81
CA LEU A 70 -39.17 4.76 -8.69
C LEU A 70 -40.08 4.88 -7.47
N SER A 71 -40.71 6.04 -7.25
CA SER A 71 -41.58 6.27 -6.10
C SER A 71 -42.94 5.56 -6.20
N LYS A 72 -43.37 5.20 -7.41
CA LYS A 72 -44.70 4.61 -7.69
C LYS A 72 -44.58 3.09 -7.85
N SER A 73 -45.35 2.35 -7.05
CA SER A 73 -45.40 0.87 -7.09
C SER A 73 -45.97 0.33 -8.40
N GLU A 74 -46.78 1.11 -9.10
CA GLU A 74 -47.35 0.78 -10.42
C GLU A 74 -46.29 0.50 -11.49
N TYR A 75 -45.07 1.00 -11.28
CA TYR A 75 -43.96 0.91 -12.22
C TYR A 75 -42.85 -0.04 -11.75
N ALA A 76 -43.17 -1.00 -10.88
CA ALA A 76 -42.20 -1.95 -10.32
C ALA A 76 -41.38 -2.70 -11.38
N SER A 77 -41.97 -3.02 -12.53
CA SER A 77 -41.28 -3.67 -13.66
C SER A 77 -40.16 -2.82 -14.28
N MET A 78 -40.20 -1.51 -14.08
CA MET A 78 -39.22 -0.55 -14.59
C MET A 78 -38.16 -0.15 -13.58
N HIS A 79 -38.37 -0.41 -12.29
CA HIS A 79 -37.47 0.06 -11.23
C HIS A 79 -36.03 -0.35 -11.47
N LEU A 80 -35.80 -1.58 -11.95
CA LEU A 80 -34.46 -2.05 -12.30
C LEU A 80 -33.79 -1.20 -13.41
N ASN A 81 -34.51 -0.90 -14.48
CA ASN A 81 -33.99 -0.09 -15.58
C ASN A 81 -33.78 1.37 -15.16
N CYS A 82 -34.67 1.91 -14.32
CA CYS A 82 -34.49 3.25 -13.75
C CYS A 82 -33.23 3.33 -12.89
N LEU A 83 -32.98 2.33 -12.03
CA LEU A 83 -31.77 2.26 -11.20
C LEU A 83 -30.51 2.06 -12.04
N ALA A 84 -30.55 1.24 -13.09
CA ALA A 84 -29.43 1.08 -14.02
C ALA A 84 -29.08 2.40 -14.73
N ALA A 85 -30.08 3.16 -15.16
CA ALA A 85 -29.87 4.49 -15.72
C ALA A 85 -29.30 5.47 -14.68
N LEU A 86 -29.82 5.48 -13.45
CA LEU A 86 -29.25 6.28 -12.35
C LEU A 86 -27.81 5.86 -12.01
N ARG A 87 -27.47 4.57 -12.10
CA ARG A 87 -26.10 4.07 -11.89
C ARG A 87 -25.16 4.62 -12.94
N ILE A 88 -25.59 4.72 -14.19
CA ILE A 88 -24.82 5.33 -15.28
C ILE A 88 -24.67 6.84 -15.03
N LEU A 89 -25.78 7.54 -14.75
CA LEU A 89 -25.78 8.99 -14.54
C LEU A 89 -24.97 9.43 -13.31
N SER A 90 -24.98 8.63 -12.25
CA SER A 90 -24.23 8.90 -11.01
C SER A 90 -22.71 8.77 -11.14
N ARG A 91 -22.19 8.31 -12.29
CA ARG A 91 -20.74 8.34 -12.57
C ARG A 91 -20.24 9.77 -12.90
N ASP A 92 -21.14 10.68 -13.32
CA ASP A 92 -20.81 12.10 -13.47
C ASP A 92 -20.94 12.82 -12.13
N LYS A 93 -19.80 13.21 -11.55
CA LYS A 93 -19.75 13.92 -10.25
C LYS A 93 -20.37 15.31 -10.26
N THR A 94 -20.74 15.86 -11.41
CA THR A 94 -21.02 17.29 -11.50
C THR A 94 -22.42 17.67 -11.02
N ASP A 95 -22.49 18.66 -10.14
CA ASP A 95 -23.71 19.18 -9.52
C ASP A 95 -24.56 18.12 -8.78
N LEU A 96 -24.00 16.94 -8.47
CA LEU A 96 -24.72 15.88 -7.74
C LEU A 96 -25.22 16.36 -6.38
N ASP A 97 -24.45 17.19 -5.66
CA ASP A 97 -24.87 17.76 -4.37
C ASP A 97 -26.12 18.66 -4.49
N LYS A 98 -26.37 19.25 -5.67
CA LYS A 98 -27.56 20.06 -5.94
C LYS A 98 -28.75 19.18 -6.33
N ILE A 99 -28.52 18.25 -7.26
CA ILE A 99 -29.56 17.42 -7.87
C ILE A 99 -30.12 16.41 -6.87
N VAL A 100 -29.25 15.79 -6.06
CA VAL A 100 -29.68 14.72 -5.15
C VAL A 100 -30.29 15.31 -3.88
N THR A 101 -31.57 15.02 -3.66
CA THR A 101 -32.33 15.47 -2.48
C THR A 101 -32.33 14.42 -1.36
N ALA A 102 -32.70 14.83 -0.13
CA ALA A 102 -32.79 13.90 1.00
C ALA A 102 -33.88 12.82 0.81
N GLU A 103 -34.95 13.16 0.10
CA GLU A 103 -36.04 12.24 -0.27
C GLU A 103 -35.55 11.16 -1.24
N MET A 104 -34.77 11.56 -2.25
CA MET A 104 -34.14 10.64 -3.21
C MET A 104 -33.21 9.65 -2.49
N VAL A 105 -32.37 10.12 -1.56
CA VAL A 105 -31.51 9.25 -0.75
C VAL A 105 -32.33 8.29 0.09
N THR A 106 -33.40 8.76 0.73
CA THR A 106 -34.30 7.92 1.55
C THR A 106 -34.95 6.82 0.69
N LEU A 107 -35.42 7.16 -0.52
CA LEU A 107 -35.99 6.18 -1.43
C LEU A 107 -34.95 5.12 -1.85
N LEU A 108 -33.73 5.54 -2.19
CA LEU A 108 -32.65 4.60 -2.53
C LEU A 108 -32.30 3.68 -1.36
N LEU A 109 -32.20 4.23 -0.14
CA LEU A 109 -31.97 3.44 1.07
C LEU A 109 -33.08 2.43 1.28
N ARG A 110 -34.35 2.79 1.04
CA ARG A 110 -35.48 1.86 1.12
C ARG A 110 -35.44 0.77 0.07
N LEU A 111 -35.15 1.13 -1.19
CA LEU A 111 -35.03 0.16 -2.28
C LEU A 111 -33.82 -0.77 -2.07
N ALA A 112 -32.76 -0.27 -1.46
CA ALA A 112 -31.60 -1.04 -1.04
C ALA A 112 -31.82 -1.79 0.28
N GLU A 113 -33.02 -1.74 0.88
CA GLU A 113 -33.37 -2.43 2.13
C GLU A 113 -32.49 -2.02 3.33
N LEU A 114 -32.13 -0.74 3.38
CA LEU A 114 -31.35 -0.08 4.42
C LEU A 114 -32.16 0.99 5.20
N ASP A 115 -33.39 1.27 4.78
CA ASP A 115 -34.37 2.13 5.45
C ASP A 115 -35.39 1.22 6.18
N CYS A 116 -35.52 1.38 7.51
CA CYS A 116 -36.54 0.82 8.42
C CYS A 116 -36.28 -0.52 9.16
N GLN A 117 -36.26 -0.42 10.50
CA GLN A 117 -37.19 -0.96 11.54
C GLN A 117 -38.16 -2.14 11.24
N LYS A 118 -38.02 -2.92 10.17
CA LYS A 118 -38.89 -4.08 9.90
C LYS A 118 -38.23 -5.40 10.32
N ASN A 119 -38.94 -6.08 11.20
CA ASN A 119 -38.67 -7.38 11.82
C ASN A 119 -38.07 -8.44 10.88
N GLU A 120 -36.99 -9.06 11.36
CA GLU A 120 -36.64 -10.51 11.35
C GLU A 120 -36.92 -11.43 10.14
N GLN A 121 -37.39 -10.96 9.00
CA GLN A 121 -37.55 -11.81 7.82
C GLN A 121 -36.26 -11.87 7.01
N GLN A 122 -35.90 -13.09 6.58
CA GLN A 122 -34.76 -13.36 5.71
C GLN A 122 -34.85 -12.48 4.45
N ILE A 123 -33.94 -11.51 4.37
CA ILE A 123 -33.82 -10.61 3.24
C ILE A 123 -33.26 -11.41 2.06
N LEU A 124 -34.12 -11.92 1.18
CA LEU A 124 -33.68 -12.33 -0.15
C LEU A 124 -33.43 -11.06 -0.96
N SER A 125 -32.15 -10.75 -1.18
CA SER A 125 -31.73 -9.63 -2.03
C SER A 125 -32.37 -9.74 -3.42
N THR A 126 -33.12 -8.73 -3.82
CA THR A 126 -33.69 -8.61 -5.17
C THR A 126 -32.70 -7.93 -6.12
N ASN A 127 -32.83 -8.12 -7.43
CA ASN A 127 -32.01 -7.38 -8.42
C ASN A 127 -32.15 -5.85 -8.25
N VAL A 128 -33.32 -5.38 -7.82
CA VAL A 128 -33.59 -3.96 -7.51
C VAL A 128 -32.77 -3.50 -6.31
N SER A 129 -32.69 -4.30 -5.24
CA SER A 129 -31.89 -3.96 -4.06
C SER A 129 -30.40 -3.82 -4.37
N VAL A 130 -29.85 -4.75 -5.16
CA VAL A 130 -28.46 -4.75 -5.59
C VAL A 130 -28.17 -3.53 -6.47
N GLU A 131 -29.05 -3.24 -7.43
CA GLU A 131 -28.87 -2.09 -8.32
C GLU A 131 -28.97 -0.76 -7.55
N SER A 132 -29.86 -0.67 -6.55
CA SER A 132 -29.93 0.50 -5.66
C SER A 132 -28.65 0.69 -4.84
N ALA A 133 -28.07 -0.40 -4.31
CA ALA A 133 -26.79 -0.36 -3.60
C ALA A 133 -25.64 0.13 -4.51
N LYS A 134 -25.65 -0.23 -5.80
CA LYS A 134 -24.67 0.28 -6.79
C LYS A 134 -24.81 1.79 -6.99
N VAL A 135 -26.04 2.30 -7.12
CA VAL A 135 -26.30 3.74 -7.23
C VAL A 135 -25.81 4.46 -5.96
N LEU A 136 -26.14 3.93 -4.78
CA LEU A 136 -25.69 4.48 -3.50
C LEU A 136 -24.17 4.53 -3.38
N CYS A 137 -23.43 3.51 -3.83
CA CYS A 137 -21.97 3.52 -3.85
C CYS A 137 -21.41 4.70 -4.68
N ASN A 138 -21.94 4.93 -5.88
CA ASN A 138 -21.50 6.04 -6.73
C ASN A 138 -21.80 7.39 -6.06
N LEU A 139 -23.00 7.54 -5.49
CA LEU A 139 -23.40 8.76 -4.80
C LEU A 139 -22.55 9.02 -3.55
N LEU A 140 -22.31 8.01 -2.71
CA LEU A 140 -21.45 8.10 -1.54
C LEU A 140 -20.01 8.46 -1.91
N TYR A 141 -19.51 7.99 -3.05
CA TYR A 141 -18.16 8.32 -3.50
C TYR A 141 -18.07 9.77 -4.00
N HIS A 142 -19.07 10.24 -4.76
CA HIS A 142 -19.00 11.55 -5.44
C HIS A 142 -19.63 12.72 -4.69
N SER A 143 -20.64 12.52 -3.84
CA SER A 143 -21.40 13.59 -3.18
C SER A 143 -21.10 13.65 -1.68
N PHE A 144 -20.69 14.83 -1.19
CA PHE A 144 -20.51 15.06 0.24
C PHE A 144 -21.86 15.10 0.97
N LYS A 145 -22.86 15.74 0.37
CA LYS A 145 -24.22 15.83 0.94
C LYS A 145 -24.84 14.47 1.18
N VAL A 146 -24.68 13.53 0.25
CA VAL A 146 -25.20 12.16 0.41
C VAL A 146 -24.51 11.43 1.57
N ARG A 147 -23.20 11.62 1.77
CA ARG A 147 -22.49 11.02 2.91
C ARG A 147 -23.05 11.49 4.25
N GLU A 148 -23.29 12.79 4.41
CA GLU A 148 -23.89 13.34 5.63
C GLU A 148 -25.29 12.78 5.88
N LEU A 149 -26.15 12.76 4.85
CA LEU A 149 -27.52 12.23 4.95
C LEU A 149 -27.56 10.74 5.32
N VAL A 150 -26.63 9.93 4.84
CA VAL A 150 -26.54 8.50 5.15
C VAL A 150 -26.13 8.28 6.61
N ILE A 151 -25.27 9.15 7.15
CA ILE A 151 -24.86 9.11 8.56
C ILE A 151 -26.01 9.53 9.46
N GLU A 152 -26.72 10.62 9.13
CA GLU A 152 -27.89 11.10 9.88
C GLU A 152 -29.03 10.07 9.97
N LYS A 153 -29.17 9.21 8.95
CA LYS A 153 -30.26 8.22 8.85
C LYS A 153 -29.96 6.86 9.52
N ASN A 154 -28.90 6.75 10.33
CA ASN A 154 -28.47 5.48 10.96
C ASN A 154 -28.30 4.31 9.97
N CYS A 155 -27.99 4.61 8.70
CA CYS A 155 -27.82 3.58 7.67
C CYS A 155 -26.69 2.60 8.02
N LEU A 156 -25.67 3.07 8.74
CA LEU A 156 -24.51 2.29 9.13
C LEU A 156 -24.88 1.09 10.02
N GLU A 157 -25.80 1.29 10.97
CA GLU A 157 -26.30 0.24 11.84
C GLU A 157 -27.06 -0.82 11.06
N ASN A 158 -27.96 -0.41 10.16
CA ASN A 158 -28.70 -1.32 9.30
C ASN A 158 -27.78 -2.11 8.36
N LEU A 159 -26.76 -1.46 7.81
CA LEU A 159 -25.76 -2.10 6.96
C LEU A 159 -24.97 -3.17 7.72
N ILE A 160 -24.47 -2.86 8.92
CA ILE A 160 -23.74 -3.83 9.75
C ILE A 160 -24.66 -4.97 10.19
N ASN A 161 -25.89 -4.68 10.58
CA ASN A 161 -26.89 -5.70 10.93
C ASN A 161 -27.19 -6.65 9.77
N ARG A 162 -27.23 -6.14 8.53
CA ARG A 162 -27.38 -6.98 7.34
C ARG A 162 -26.13 -7.83 7.09
N ILE A 163 -24.94 -7.22 7.19
CA ILE A 163 -23.67 -7.95 7.01
C ILE A 163 -23.53 -9.08 8.04
N ASN A 164 -23.93 -8.83 9.29
CA ASN A 164 -23.97 -9.83 10.38
C ASN A 164 -24.88 -11.04 10.09
N LYS A 165 -25.89 -10.88 9.21
CA LYS A 165 -26.83 -11.94 8.85
C LYS A 165 -26.44 -12.70 7.58
N TYR A 166 -25.30 -12.37 6.98
CA TYR A 166 -24.87 -13.07 5.77
C TYR A 166 -24.56 -14.53 6.04
N THR A 167 -25.03 -15.37 5.11
CA THR A 167 -24.77 -16.81 5.10
C THR A 167 -24.18 -17.20 3.74
N VAL A 168 -23.83 -18.48 3.58
CA VAL A 168 -23.31 -19.02 2.31
C VAL A 168 -24.29 -18.80 1.14
N ASN A 169 -25.60 -18.76 1.41
CA ASN A 169 -26.65 -18.62 0.39
C ASN A 169 -26.95 -17.15 0.00
N SER A 170 -26.37 -16.18 0.71
CA SER A 170 -26.60 -14.76 0.41
C SER A 170 -25.94 -14.35 -0.92
N SER A 171 -26.59 -13.46 -1.67
CA SER A 171 -26.09 -12.97 -2.96
C SER A 171 -24.68 -12.38 -2.85
N HIS A 172 -23.76 -12.86 -3.69
CA HIS A 172 -22.38 -12.39 -3.71
C HIS A 172 -22.29 -10.92 -4.10
N GLU A 173 -23.06 -10.48 -5.11
CA GLU A 173 -23.10 -9.07 -5.52
C GLU A 173 -23.53 -8.17 -4.38
N MET A 174 -24.54 -8.58 -3.60
CA MET A 174 -25.02 -7.78 -2.48
C MET A 174 -23.94 -7.63 -1.40
N LYS A 175 -23.25 -8.73 -1.03
CA LYS A 175 -22.12 -8.69 -0.10
C LYS A 175 -21.06 -7.71 -0.57
N LEU A 176 -20.68 -7.79 -1.84
CA LEU A 176 -19.63 -6.95 -2.42
C LEU A 176 -19.99 -5.46 -2.38
N PHE A 177 -21.23 -5.08 -2.73
CA PHE A 177 -21.64 -3.67 -2.68
C PHE A 177 -21.86 -3.16 -1.24
N ASP A 178 -22.27 -4.01 -0.31
CA ASP A 178 -22.34 -3.65 1.11
C ASP A 178 -20.96 -3.36 1.71
N ILE A 179 -19.99 -4.23 1.45
CA ILE A 179 -18.61 -4.00 1.87
C ILE A 179 -18.02 -2.77 1.19
N LYS A 180 -18.34 -2.52 -0.09
CA LYS A 180 -17.92 -1.29 -0.78
C LYS A 180 -18.53 -0.02 -0.18
N MET A 181 -19.83 -0.03 0.17
CA MET A 181 -20.44 1.08 0.88
C MET A 181 -19.71 1.34 2.21
N LEU A 182 -19.46 0.28 2.98
CA LEU A 182 -18.73 0.38 4.24
C LEU A 182 -17.31 0.92 4.05
N PHE A 183 -16.61 0.49 3.00
CA PHE A 183 -15.30 1.01 2.63
C PHE A 183 -15.34 2.50 2.30
N ILE A 184 -16.27 2.95 1.46
CA ILE A 184 -16.38 4.35 1.07
C ILE A 184 -16.70 5.23 2.28
N ILE A 185 -17.66 4.81 3.11
CA ILE A 185 -18.06 5.55 4.31
C ILE A 185 -16.89 5.68 5.29
N THR A 186 -16.21 4.58 5.59
CA THR A 186 -15.07 4.58 6.53
C THR A 186 -13.81 5.24 5.97
N ALA A 187 -13.61 5.22 4.65
CA ALA A 187 -12.48 5.89 4.01
C ALA A 187 -12.64 7.40 4.03
N LEU A 188 -13.84 7.90 3.65
CA LEU A 188 -14.11 9.31 3.45
C LEU A 188 -14.58 10.03 4.72
N ASN A 189 -15.07 9.32 5.74
CA ASN A 189 -15.45 9.89 7.01
C ASN A 189 -14.82 9.13 8.19
N THR A 190 -13.77 9.72 8.78
CA THR A 190 -13.01 9.13 9.90
C THR A 190 -13.84 8.92 11.16
N SER A 191 -14.87 9.73 11.44
CA SER A 191 -15.68 9.58 12.67
C SER A 191 -16.48 8.27 12.66
N THR A 192 -16.91 7.83 11.48
CA THR A 192 -17.70 6.60 11.30
C THR A 192 -16.92 5.34 11.65
N ARG A 193 -15.57 5.37 11.63
CA ARG A 193 -14.73 4.21 11.93
C ARG A 193 -14.95 3.71 13.36
N ASN A 194 -15.08 4.63 14.33
CA ASN A 194 -15.35 4.28 15.72
C ASN A 194 -16.77 3.71 15.86
N THR A 195 -17.76 4.32 15.21
CA THR A 195 -19.14 3.81 15.20
C THR A 195 -19.23 2.39 14.63
N VAL A 196 -18.49 2.07 13.56
CA VAL A 196 -18.43 0.69 13.02
C VAL A 196 -17.86 -0.28 14.05
N LYS A 197 -16.81 0.11 14.78
CA LYS A 197 -16.20 -0.72 15.82
C LYS A 197 -17.12 -0.92 17.03
N GLU A 198 -17.83 0.12 17.47
CA GLU A 198 -18.82 0.05 18.55
C GLU A 198 -19.96 -0.91 18.20
N LEU A 199 -20.34 -0.97 16.92
CA LEU A 199 -21.33 -1.92 16.39
C LEU A 199 -20.75 -3.31 16.09
N ASN A 200 -19.52 -3.61 16.54
CA ASN A 200 -18.80 -4.87 16.28
C ASN A 200 -18.67 -5.24 14.79
N GLY A 201 -18.68 -4.24 13.90
CA GLY A 201 -18.55 -4.45 12.47
C GLY A 201 -17.20 -5.07 12.09
N ASP A 202 -16.12 -4.77 12.82
CA ASP A 202 -14.81 -5.39 12.58
C ASP A 202 -14.80 -6.89 12.90
N PHE A 203 -15.43 -7.31 13.99
CA PHE A 203 -15.57 -8.71 14.36
C PHE A 203 -16.42 -9.48 13.33
N CYS A 204 -17.50 -8.86 12.84
CA CYS A 204 -18.32 -9.40 11.76
C CYS A 204 -17.49 -9.71 10.51
N LEU A 205 -16.72 -8.71 10.06
CA LEU A 205 -15.86 -8.84 8.89
C LEU A 205 -14.80 -9.93 9.06
N LEU A 206 -14.23 -10.05 10.26
CA LEU A 206 -13.29 -11.13 10.58
C LEU A 206 -13.94 -12.52 10.51
N ASN A 207 -15.18 -12.67 10.97
CA ASN A 207 -15.90 -13.94 10.87
C ASN A 207 -16.14 -14.32 9.40
N ILE A 208 -16.52 -13.37 8.56
CA ILE A 208 -16.69 -13.61 7.11
C ILE A 208 -15.36 -14.07 6.48
N LEU A 209 -14.23 -13.46 6.86
CA LEU A 209 -12.91 -13.89 6.38
C LEU A 209 -12.55 -15.30 6.86
N ASP A 210 -12.79 -15.63 8.13
CA ASP A 210 -12.53 -16.97 8.68
C ASP A 210 -13.41 -18.04 8.00
N GLU A 211 -14.71 -17.76 7.77
CA GLU A 211 -15.61 -18.66 7.03
C GLU A 211 -15.11 -18.92 5.60
N LEU A 212 -14.71 -17.88 4.87
CA LEU A 212 -14.16 -18.03 3.51
C LEU A 212 -12.84 -18.82 3.53
N LEU A 213 -11.98 -18.60 4.52
CA LEU A 213 -10.75 -19.38 4.69
C LEU A 213 -11.05 -20.85 4.96
N GLU A 214 -12.03 -21.17 5.81
CA GLU A 214 -12.42 -22.55 6.14
C GLU A 214 -13.03 -23.28 4.94
N GLN A 215 -13.90 -22.61 4.17
CA GLN A 215 -14.47 -23.16 2.93
C GLN A 215 -13.38 -23.57 1.92
N HIS A 216 -12.26 -22.83 1.87
CA HIS A 216 -11.14 -23.14 0.99
C HIS A 216 -10.10 -24.10 1.60
N LYS A 217 -10.14 -24.36 2.91
CA LYS A 217 -9.29 -25.38 3.58
C LYS A 217 -9.86 -26.80 3.45
N SER A 218 -11.16 -26.97 3.59
CA SER A 218 -11.81 -28.30 3.66
C SER A 218 -11.92 -29.01 2.30
N ASN A 219 -11.69 -28.30 1.20
CA ASN A 219 -11.92 -28.77 -0.17
C ASN A 219 -10.63 -29.20 -0.90
N VAL A 220 -9.60 -29.61 -0.17
CA VAL A 220 -8.29 -30.05 -0.73
C VAL A 220 -8.41 -31.27 -1.67
N SER A 221 -9.51 -32.03 -1.62
CA SER A 221 -9.69 -33.29 -2.36
C SER A 221 -10.26 -33.15 -3.77
N MET A 222 -10.73 -31.97 -4.18
CA MET A 222 -11.20 -31.71 -5.54
C MET A 222 -10.74 -30.33 -5.97
N SER A 223 -10.15 -30.23 -7.16
CA SER A 223 -9.61 -29.02 -7.78
C SER A 223 -10.67 -27.93 -8.02
N PHE A 224 -11.21 -27.33 -6.95
CA PHE A 224 -12.04 -26.15 -7.03
C PHE A 224 -11.14 -24.92 -6.99
N SER A 225 -11.00 -24.27 -8.15
CA SER A 225 -10.36 -22.95 -8.23
C SER A 225 -11.07 -21.98 -7.28
N ILE A 226 -10.31 -21.27 -6.46
CA ILE A 226 -10.78 -20.10 -5.71
C ILE A 226 -11.54 -19.20 -6.70
N LYS A 227 -12.79 -18.84 -6.39
CA LYS A 227 -13.59 -17.96 -7.25
C LYS A 227 -13.01 -16.55 -7.18
N ASN A 228 -12.84 -15.90 -8.32
CA ASN A 228 -12.32 -14.53 -8.37
C ASN A 228 -13.20 -13.56 -7.56
N ASP A 229 -14.51 -13.81 -7.53
CA ASP A 229 -15.46 -12.99 -6.77
C ASP A 229 -15.17 -13.04 -5.26
N ASP A 230 -14.81 -14.20 -4.71
CA ASP A 230 -14.43 -14.34 -3.29
C ASP A 230 -13.13 -13.58 -2.99
N VAL A 231 -12.16 -13.61 -3.90
CA VAL A 231 -10.91 -12.83 -3.78
C VAL A 231 -11.21 -11.33 -3.74
N MET A 232 -12.14 -10.85 -4.58
CA MET A 232 -12.55 -9.45 -4.61
C MET A 232 -13.24 -9.04 -3.29
N LEU A 233 -14.15 -9.87 -2.79
CA LEU A 233 -14.81 -9.65 -1.51
C LEU A 233 -13.79 -9.60 -0.36
N ILE A 234 -12.85 -10.55 -0.30
CA ILE A 234 -11.78 -10.57 0.70
C ILE A 234 -10.95 -9.28 0.61
N CYS A 235 -10.54 -8.87 -0.59
CA CYS A 235 -9.78 -7.63 -0.77
C CYS A 235 -10.54 -6.41 -0.24
N ASP A 236 -11.83 -6.30 -0.54
CA ASP A 236 -12.64 -5.17 -0.09
C ASP A 236 -12.85 -5.20 1.44
N ILE A 237 -13.03 -6.38 2.05
CA ILE A 237 -13.09 -6.52 3.51
C ILE A 237 -11.76 -6.08 4.16
N LEU A 238 -10.62 -6.51 3.63
CA LEU A 238 -9.30 -6.14 4.14
C LEU A 238 -9.08 -4.62 4.07
N LYS A 239 -9.60 -3.93 3.04
CA LYS A 239 -9.54 -2.47 2.94
C LYS A 239 -10.39 -1.78 4.00
N VAL A 240 -11.60 -2.30 4.29
CA VAL A 240 -12.43 -1.78 5.39
C VAL A 240 -11.68 -1.94 6.71
N LEU A 241 -11.16 -3.14 7.00
CA LEU A 241 -10.39 -3.41 8.22
C LEU A 241 -9.16 -2.47 8.32
N PHE A 242 -8.47 -2.19 7.22
CA PHE A 242 -7.38 -1.21 7.21
C PHE A 242 -7.84 0.18 7.66
N ASN A 243 -8.98 0.66 7.14
CA ASN A 243 -9.53 1.95 7.57
C ASN A 243 -9.88 1.96 9.07
N LEU A 244 -10.40 0.84 9.60
CA LEU A 244 -10.79 0.73 11.01
C LEU A 244 -9.57 0.69 11.95
N TYR A 245 -8.44 0.11 11.54
CA TYR A 245 -7.27 -0.12 12.40
C TYR A 245 -6.12 0.89 12.20
N ILE A 246 -6.11 1.70 11.13
CA ILE A 246 -4.99 2.63 10.85
C ILE A 246 -4.74 3.66 11.96
N HIS A 247 -5.76 4.02 12.74
CA HIS A 247 -5.66 4.99 13.85
C HIS A 247 -6.13 4.41 15.19
N SER A 248 -6.23 3.07 15.31
CA SER A 248 -6.66 2.46 16.55
C SER A 248 -5.56 2.47 17.60
N GLU A 249 -5.89 2.92 18.81
CA GLU A 249 -5.00 2.84 19.96
C GLU A 249 -5.11 1.46 20.64
N ASP A 250 -3.96 0.83 20.90
CA ASP A 250 -3.84 -0.53 21.45
C ASP A 250 -3.86 -0.58 23.00
N SER A 251 -4.49 0.43 23.61
CA SER A 251 -4.48 0.66 25.06
C SER A 251 -5.49 -0.22 25.81
N VAL A 252 -6.58 -0.64 25.17
CA VAL A 252 -7.70 -1.38 25.78
C VAL A 252 -7.56 -2.89 25.57
N ILE A 253 -7.84 -3.71 26.59
CA ILE A 253 -7.69 -5.18 26.56
C ILE A 253 -8.51 -5.84 25.44
N GLU A 254 -9.76 -5.41 25.23
CA GLU A 254 -10.62 -5.93 24.15
C GLU A 254 -10.00 -5.71 22.77
N GLU A 255 -9.42 -4.52 22.55
CA GLU A 255 -8.72 -4.20 21.30
C GLU A 255 -7.48 -5.09 21.11
N GLN A 256 -6.82 -5.50 22.20
CA GLN A 256 -5.69 -6.44 22.14
C GLN A 256 -6.13 -7.82 21.66
N GLU A 257 -7.27 -8.34 22.15
CA GLU A 257 -7.82 -9.62 21.71
C GLU A 257 -8.26 -9.57 20.25
N LYS A 258 -8.95 -8.49 19.86
CA LYS A 258 -9.32 -8.24 18.45
C LYS A 258 -8.09 -8.17 17.55
N ASN A 259 -7.05 -7.44 17.96
CA ASN A 259 -5.76 -7.38 17.24
C ASN A 259 -5.11 -8.75 17.11
N LYS A 260 -5.18 -9.62 18.13
CA LYS A 260 -4.65 -11.01 18.06
C LYS A 260 -5.43 -11.85 17.06
N LYS A 261 -6.77 -11.78 17.08
CA LYS A 261 -7.63 -12.50 16.13
C LYS A 261 -7.35 -12.04 14.69
N LEU A 262 -7.32 -10.72 14.47
CA LEU A 262 -6.98 -10.11 13.18
C LEU A 262 -5.61 -10.59 12.68
N THR A 263 -4.60 -10.48 13.53
CA THR A 263 -3.22 -10.92 13.21
C THR A 263 -3.19 -12.39 12.78
N THR A 264 -3.88 -13.26 13.51
CA THR A 264 -3.99 -14.69 13.20
C THR A 264 -4.65 -14.93 11.84
N CYS A 265 -5.76 -14.21 11.55
CA CYS A 265 -6.46 -14.30 10.27
C CYS A 265 -5.56 -13.88 9.09
N LEU A 266 -4.83 -12.77 9.21
CA LEU A 266 -3.91 -12.28 8.16
C LEU A 266 -2.78 -13.29 7.87
N TYR A 267 -2.25 -13.94 8.89
CA TYR A 267 -1.22 -14.95 8.69
C TYR A 267 -1.74 -16.22 8.04
N LYS A 268 -2.99 -16.63 8.29
CA LYS A 268 -3.62 -17.75 7.55
C LYS A 268 -3.62 -17.48 6.02
N PHE A 269 -3.87 -16.23 5.60
CA PHE A 269 -3.81 -15.85 4.18
C PHE A 269 -2.40 -15.97 3.59
N LEU A 270 -1.37 -15.53 4.32
CA LEU A 270 0.02 -15.59 3.84
C LEU A 270 0.60 -17.01 3.87
N TYR A 271 0.19 -17.82 4.85
CA TYR A 271 0.68 -19.19 5.01
C TYR A 271 0.20 -20.12 3.89
N ASN A 272 -1.05 -19.97 3.45
CA ASN A 272 -1.59 -20.79 2.36
C ASN A 272 -1.11 -20.26 0.99
N LYS A 273 -0.13 -20.96 0.41
CA LYS A 273 0.49 -20.64 -0.90
C LYS A 273 -0.51 -20.53 -2.06
N ASN A 274 -1.72 -21.06 -1.95
CA ASN A 274 -2.73 -20.87 -3.00
C ASN A 274 -3.16 -19.40 -3.16
N TRP A 275 -3.00 -18.59 -2.11
CA TRP A 275 -3.32 -17.16 -2.15
C TRP A 275 -2.18 -16.30 -2.68
N SER A 276 -0.93 -16.80 -2.67
CA SER A 276 0.24 -16.01 -3.09
C SER A 276 0.19 -15.61 -4.57
N LYS A 277 -0.57 -16.35 -5.40
CA LYS A 277 -0.84 -15.99 -6.81
C LYS A 277 -1.67 -14.71 -6.96
N TYR A 278 -2.46 -14.33 -5.96
CA TYR A 278 -3.30 -13.13 -5.99
C TYR A 278 -2.56 -11.94 -5.38
N LYS A 279 -1.77 -11.25 -6.21
CA LYS A 279 -0.90 -10.14 -5.78
C LYS A 279 -1.64 -9.02 -5.04
N ASP A 280 -2.87 -8.70 -5.45
CA ASP A 280 -3.68 -7.65 -4.81
C ASP A 280 -4.14 -8.06 -3.41
N LEU A 281 -4.49 -9.33 -3.20
CA LEU A 281 -4.84 -9.86 -1.89
C LEU A 281 -3.63 -9.78 -0.95
N VAL A 282 -2.47 -10.29 -1.39
CA VAL A 282 -1.22 -10.21 -0.60
C VAL A 282 -0.88 -8.75 -0.28
N SER A 283 -1.09 -7.83 -1.23
CA SER A 283 -0.91 -6.39 -1.02
C SER A 283 -1.82 -5.85 0.09
N ASN A 284 -3.12 -6.17 0.06
CA ASN A 284 -4.07 -5.70 1.07
C ASN A 284 -3.79 -6.32 2.45
N VAL A 285 -3.37 -7.58 2.51
CA VAL A 285 -2.93 -8.23 3.76
C VAL A 285 -1.70 -7.52 4.34
N ILE A 286 -0.69 -7.24 3.52
CA ILE A 286 0.53 -6.53 3.97
C ILE A 286 0.19 -5.12 4.43
N ASN A 287 -0.67 -4.39 3.71
CA ASN A 287 -1.13 -3.06 4.12
C ASN A 287 -1.78 -3.11 5.50
N LEU A 288 -2.67 -4.08 5.74
CA LEU A 288 -3.33 -4.25 7.04
C LEU A 288 -2.35 -4.62 8.15
N LEU A 289 -1.35 -5.46 7.87
CA LEU A 289 -0.29 -5.78 8.83
C LEU A 289 0.45 -4.51 9.32
N THR A 290 0.59 -3.45 8.52
CA THR A 290 1.21 -2.19 8.96
C THR A 290 0.46 -1.49 10.10
N THR A 291 -0.79 -1.88 10.39
CA THR A 291 -1.59 -1.32 11.49
C THR A 291 -1.42 -2.12 12.79
N ILE A 292 -0.89 -3.34 12.72
CA ILE A 292 -0.82 -4.27 13.86
C ILE A 292 0.26 -3.86 14.87
N PRO A 293 -0.05 -3.78 16.17
CA PRO A 293 0.94 -3.49 17.21
C PRO A 293 2.11 -4.49 17.24
N LEU A 294 3.33 -4.00 17.53
CA LEU A 294 4.56 -4.82 17.48
C LEU A 294 4.47 -6.08 18.37
N LYS A 295 3.83 -6.00 19.52
CA LYS A 295 3.68 -7.11 20.47
C LYS A 295 2.91 -8.31 19.87
N ASN A 296 2.02 -8.08 18.91
CA ASN A 296 1.20 -9.10 18.29
C ASN A 296 1.94 -9.87 17.17
N TYR A 297 3.07 -9.35 16.67
CA TYR A 297 3.86 -10.04 15.64
C TYR A 297 4.48 -11.35 16.13
N ILE A 298 4.73 -11.50 17.43
CA ILE A 298 5.30 -12.73 18.02
C ILE A 298 4.37 -13.94 17.82
N GLN A 299 3.05 -13.70 17.80
CA GLN A 299 2.05 -14.77 17.62
C GLN A 299 2.09 -15.41 16.23
N MET A 300 2.76 -14.80 15.25
CA MET A 300 2.99 -15.35 13.91
C MET A 300 3.71 -16.71 13.92
N MET A 301 4.44 -17.00 14.99
CA MET A 301 5.51 -17.99 15.01
C MET A 301 5.09 -19.35 15.57
N GLN A 302 3.84 -19.46 16.02
CA GLN A 302 3.27 -20.68 16.57
C GLN A 302 2.50 -21.42 15.48
N SER A 303 3.19 -22.25 14.70
CA SER A 303 2.58 -23.17 13.75
C SER A 303 1.83 -24.27 14.51
N ASN A 304 0.50 -24.31 14.40
CA ASN A 304 -0.32 -25.40 14.97
C ASN A 304 -0.50 -26.59 14.00
N GLU A 305 0.04 -26.53 12.77
CA GLU A 305 -0.15 -27.57 11.75
C GLU A 305 1.20 -27.99 11.15
N ASN A 306 1.62 -29.23 11.41
CA ASN A 306 2.79 -29.86 10.82
C ASN A 306 2.53 -30.15 9.33
N ASN A 307 2.79 -29.20 8.45
CA ASN A 307 2.80 -29.43 7.01
C ASN A 307 4.25 -29.69 6.54
N GLU A 308 4.47 -30.72 5.71
CA GLU A 308 5.78 -31.07 5.15
C GLU A 308 6.45 -29.94 4.33
N ASN A 309 5.67 -28.94 3.92
CA ASN A 309 6.12 -27.79 3.11
C ASN A 309 6.54 -26.55 3.92
N ASN A 310 6.58 -26.64 5.26
CA ASN A 310 6.91 -25.51 6.12
C ASN A 310 8.42 -25.23 6.10
N ILE A 311 8.76 -23.95 6.04
CA ILE A 311 10.16 -23.50 6.14
C ILE A 311 10.43 -23.22 7.61
N VAL A 312 11.20 -24.10 8.25
CA VAL A 312 11.59 -23.96 9.66
C VAL A 312 13.04 -23.52 9.75
N TYR A 313 13.31 -22.46 10.53
CA TYR A 313 14.64 -21.97 10.83
C TYR A 313 14.82 -21.84 12.35
N GLN A 314 15.82 -22.50 12.94
CA GLN A 314 16.07 -22.48 14.39
C GLN A 314 14.80 -22.78 15.21
N ASN A 315 14.11 -23.89 14.89
CA ASN A 315 12.86 -24.33 15.53
C ASN A 315 11.70 -23.33 15.42
N THR A 316 11.76 -22.45 14.43
CA THR A 316 10.81 -21.37 14.25
C THR A 316 10.26 -21.40 12.82
N ASP A 317 8.94 -21.39 12.66
CA ASP A 317 8.31 -21.36 11.33
C ASP A 317 8.47 -19.96 10.72
N VAL A 318 9.14 -19.90 9.56
CA VAL A 318 9.40 -18.67 8.81
C VAL A 318 8.72 -18.69 7.43
N THR A 319 7.77 -19.59 7.20
CA THR A 319 7.05 -19.74 5.92
C THR A 319 6.34 -18.44 5.51
N THR A 320 5.63 -17.79 6.45
CA THR A 320 4.97 -16.51 6.17
C THR A 320 6.00 -15.40 5.88
N VAL A 321 7.14 -15.41 6.56
CA VAL A 321 8.23 -14.45 6.33
C VAL A 321 8.83 -14.63 4.94
N SER A 322 9.01 -15.87 4.47
CA SER A 322 9.54 -16.13 3.13
C SER A 322 8.58 -15.61 2.05
N VAL A 323 7.27 -15.75 2.23
CA VAL A 323 6.26 -15.20 1.32
C VAL A 323 6.34 -13.67 1.25
N VAL A 324 6.52 -13.00 2.40
CA VAL A 324 6.68 -11.53 2.44
C VAL A 324 7.98 -11.10 1.74
N LEU A 325 9.07 -11.85 1.90
CA LEU A 325 10.35 -11.58 1.21
C LEU A 325 10.26 -11.79 -0.30
N GLU A 326 9.60 -12.86 -0.74
CA GLU A 326 9.36 -13.10 -2.17
C GLU A 326 8.50 -11.98 -2.77
N PHE A 327 7.45 -11.57 -2.05
CA PHE A 327 6.62 -10.44 -2.47
C PHE A 327 7.43 -9.12 -2.55
N LEU A 328 8.35 -8.87 -1.62
CA LEU A 328 9.27 -7.74 -1.71
C LEU A 328 10.14 -7.81 -2.97
N ASP A 329 10.76 -8.96 -3.25
CA ASP A 329 11.64 -9.10 -4.41
C ASP A 329 10.88 -8.90 -5.74
N GLN A 330 9.64 -9.40 -5.82
CA GLN A 330 8.74 -9.12 -6.94
C GLN A 330 8.40 -7.63 -7.04
N ARG A 331 8.12 -6.96 -5.91
CA ARG A 331 7.77 -5.53 -5.87
C ARG A 331 8.94 -4.62 -6.24
N LEU A 332 10.18 -5.03 -5.97
CA LEU A 332 11.39 -4.30 -6.34
C LEU A 332 11.64 -4.26 -7.86
N ASN A 333 10.92 -5.07 -8.65
CA ASN A 333 11.03 -5.06 -10.11
C ASN A 333 10.12 -4.01 -10.78
N TYR A 334 9.18 -3.39 -10.05
CA TYR A 334 8.36 -2.30 -10.59
C TYR A 334 9.11 -0.96 -10.53
N THR A 335 8.81 -0.07 -11.47
CA THR A 335 9.43 1.27 -11.58
C THR A 335 8.49 2.41 -11.16
N GLU A 336 7.19 2.15 -11.09
CA GLU A 336 6.16 3.14 -10.80
C GLU A 336 5.66 3.03 -9.35
N ASN A 337 5.18 4.15 -8.79
CA ASN A 337 4.63 4.25 -7.43
C ASN A 337 5.48 3.54 -6.37
N LEU A 338 6.81 3.65 -6.49
CA LEU A 338 7.79 2.91 -5.68
C LEU A 338 7.54 3.03 -4.18
N LEU A 339 7.21 4.24 -3.71
CA LEU A 339 6.96 4.49 -2.29
C LEU A 339 5.74 3.70 -1.79
N GLU A 340 4.61 3.79 -2.47
CA GLU A 340 3.36 3.12 -2.10
C GLU A 340 3.50 1.59 -2.22
N ASN A 341 4.25 1.13 -3.21
CA ASN A 341 4.47 -0.29 -3.47
C ASN A 341 5.42 -0.97 -2.47
N LEU A 342 6.48 -0.27 -2.02
CA LEU A 342 7.54 -0.87 -1.19
C LEU A 342 7.38 -0.53 0.30
N SER A 343 6.88 0.66 0.64
CA SER A 343 6.81 1.12 2.04
C SER A 343 6.04 0.14 2.94
N PRO A 344 4.86 -0.38 2.58
CA PRO A 344 4.13 -1.31 3.44
C PRO A 344 4.90 -2.62 3.69
N VAL A 345 5.47 -3.20 2.63
CA VAL A 345 6.21 -4.48 2.71
C VAL A 345 7.46 -4.33 3.57
N VAL A 346 8.24 -3.26 3.36
CA VAL A 346 9.46 -2.99 4.16
C VAL A 346 9.08 -2.69 5.62
N THR A 347 7.99 -1.95 5.86
CA THR A 347 7.49 -1.69 7.23
C THR A 347 7.15 -2.99 7.96
N VAL A 348 6.43 -3.90 7.31
CA VAL A 348 6.07 -5.21 7.88
C VAL A 348 7.34 -6.01 8.17
N LEU A 349 8.31 -6.06 7.24
CA LEU A 349 9.58 -6.75 7.47
C LEU A 349 10.37 -6.16 8.65
N ILE A 350 10.41 -4.83 8.80
CA ILE A 350 11.01 -4.14 9.96
C ILE A 350 10.36 -4.62 11.26
N ARG A 351 9.02 -4.67 11.31
CA ARG A 351 8.29 -5.13 12.51
C ARG A 351 8.57 -6.61 12.80
N LEU A 352 8.59 -7.45 11.78
CA LEU A 352 8.91 -8.87 11.89
C LEU A 352 10.31 -9.11 12.48
N VAL A 353 11.34 -8.42 11.98
CA VAL A 353 12.72 -8.60 12.46
C VAL A 353 13.00 -7.94 13.82
N LYS A 354 12.20 -6.95 14.21
CA LYS A 354 12.22 -6.37 15.56
C LYS A 354 11.53 -7.28 16.58
N ALA A 355 10.46 -7.98 16.18
CA ALA A 355 9.69 -8.86 17.05
C ALA A 355 10.44 -10.15 17.44
N ASP A 356 11.18 -10.77 16.51
CA ASP A 356 11.85 -12.06 16.76
C ASP A 356 13.31 -12.10 16.23
N LYS A 357 14.23 -12.57 17.09
CA LYS A 357 15.65 -12.74 16.77
C LYS A 357 15.90 -13.82 15.70
N SER A 358 15.19 -14.94 15.75
CA SER A 358 15.28 -16.03 14.77
C SER A 358 14.83 -15.54 13.38
N VAL A 359 13.75 -14.75 13.31
CA VAL A 359 13.31 -14.10 12.06
C VAL A 359 14.36 -13.14 11.55
N ARG A 360 14.91 -12.28 12.41
CA ARG A 360 15.97 -11.37 12.00
C ARG A 360 17.18 -12.09 11.40
N LYS A 361 17.60 -13.21 12.00
CA LYS A 361 18.69 -14.04 11.48
C LYS A 361 18.33 -14.67 10.13
N TYR A 362 17.13 -15.24 10.00
CA TYR A 362 16.64 -15.80 8.73
C TYR A 362 16.59 -14.73 7.63
N VAL A 363 15.94 -13.60 7.88
CA VAL A 363 15.83 -12.48 6.93
C VAL A 363 17.21 -11.94 6.57
N ARG A 364 18.11 -11.79 7.54
CA ARG A 364 19.50 -11.40 7.27
C ARG A 364 20.18 -12.37 6.31
N LEU A 365 20.01 -13.69 6.47
CA LEU A 365 20.62 -14.68 5.56
C LEU A 365 20.07 -14.57 4.13
N GLN A 366 18.78 -14.25 3.97
CA GLN A 366 18.16 -14.08 2.66
C GLN A 366 18.54 -12.75 1.99
N VAL A 367 18.60 -11.65 2.76
CA VAL A 367 18.84 -10.29 2.24
C VAL A 367 20.34 -9.96 2.16
N LEU A 368 21.10 -10.28 3.21
CA LEU A 368 22.52 -9.96 3.40
C LEU A 368 23.33 -11.25 3.67
N PRO A 369 23.38 -12.21 2.72
CA PRO A 369 24.15 -13.43 2.88
C PRO A 369 25.65 -13.12 3.07
N PRO A 370 26.44 -14.02 3.71
CA PRO A 370 27.89 -13.89 3.81
C PRO A 370 28.51 -13.56 2.45
N LEU A 371 29.40 -12.56 2.42
CA LEU A 371 29.91 -11.99 1.17
C LEU A 371 30.82 -12.98 0.46
N LYS A 372 30.48 -13.39 -0.76
CA LYS A 372 31.35 -14.22 -1.62
C LYS A 372 31.98 -13.42 -2.75
N ASP A 373 31.18 -12.54 -3.37
CA ASP A 373 31.62 -11.61 -4.39
C ASP A 373 31.83 -10.22 -3.78
N VAL A 374 33.07 -9.75 -3.82
CA VAL A 374 33.50 -8.40 -3.40
C VAL A 374 34.01 -7.57 -4.58
N MET A 375 33.95 -8.09 -5.80
CA MET A 375 34.51 -7.42 -6.98
C MET A 375 33.56 -6.36 -7.55
N LYS A 376 32.25 -6.58 -7.43
CA LYS A 376 31.21 -5.65 -7.89
C LYS A 376 30.76 -4.74 -6.77
N ARG A 377 30.21 -3.57 -7.14
CA ARG A 377 29.65 -2.65 -6.14
C ARG A 377 28.41 -3.25 -5.47
N PRO A 378 28.13 -2.92 -4.20
CA PRO A 378 26.97 -3.45 -3.47
C PRO A 378 25.62 -3.23 -4.16
N GLU A 379 25.43 -2.12 -4.89
CA GLU A 379 24.23 -1.75 -5.64
C GLU A 379 24.13 -2.38 -7.04
N GLU A 380 25.17 -3.05 -7.51
CA GLU A 380 25.21 -3.69 -8.83
C GLU A 380 24.73 -5.14 -8.78
N GLY A 381 23.70 -5.44 -9.56
CA GLY A 381 23.19 -6.81 -9.76
C GLY A 381 21.69 -6.95 -9.58
N THR A 382 21.23 -8.21 -9.61
CA THR A 382 19.81 -8.59 -9.53
C THR A 382 19.43 -9.23 -8.20
N THR A 383 20.37 -9.35 -7.27
CA THR A 383 20.11 -9.90 -5.94
C THR A 383 19.27 -8.93 -5.09
N LEU A 384 18.56 -9.46 -4.10
CA LEU A 384 17.78 -8.65 -3.15
C LEU A 384 18.67 -7.59 -2.46
N LYS A 385 19.89 -7.98 -2.07
CA LYS A 385 20.93 -7.06 -1.56
C LYS A 385 21.15 -5.89 -2.52
N ALA A 386 21.45 -6.17 -3.79
CA ALA A 386 21.79 -5.14 -4.77
C ALA A 386 20.63 -4.19 -5.04
N LYS A 387 19.40 -4.74 -5.21
CA LYS A 387 18.19 -3.95 -5.39
C LYS A 387 17.94 -3.00 -4.21
N LEU A 388 18.10 -3.48 -2.97
CA LEU A 388 17.92 -2.65 -1.76
C LEU A 388 19.06 -1.63 -1.58
N CYS A 389 20.31 -2.00 -1.84
CA CYS A 389 21.45 -1.07 -1.81
C CYS A 389 21.25 0.08 -2.80
N LYS A 390 20.74 -0.20 -4.00
CA LYS A 390 20.40 0.82 -5.00
C LYS A 390 19.35 1.82 -4.51
N LEU A 391 18.43 1.40 -3.64
CA LEU A 391 17.42 2.29 -3.05
C LEU A 391 17.98 3.23 -1.97
N LEU A 392 19.17 2.95 -1.41
CA LEU A 392 19.83 3.83 -0.43
C LEU A 392 20.25 5.18 -1.05
N THR A 393 20.38 5.24 -2.37
CA THR A 393 20.67 6.47 -3.11
C THR A 393 19.46 6.99 -3.89
N SER A 394 18.25 6.52 -3.56
CA SER A 394 17.01 6.97 -4.22
C SER A 394 16.72 8.44 -3.91
N PRO A 395 16.20 9.22 -4.88
CA PRO A 395 15.75 10.59 -4.62
C PRO A 395 14.51 10.65 -3.71
N ILE A 396 13.78 9.54 -3.57
CA ILE A 396 12.60 9.45 -2.69
C ILE A 396 13.09 9.24 -1.25
N THR A 397 13.24 10.32 -0.49
CA THR A 397 13.79 10.32 0.87
C THR A 397 13.09 9.35 1.81
N LYS A 398 11.74 9.34 1.84
CA LYS A 398 10.95 8.42 2.68
C LYS A 398 11.26 6.95 2.39
N LEU A 399 11.41 6.58 1.11
CA LEU A 399 11.73 5.21 0.70
C LEU A 399 13.18 4.85 1.04
N ARG A 400 14.10 5.78 0.79
CA ARG A 400 15.51 5.62 1.18
C ARG A 400 15.63 5.37 2.69
N ASP A 401 14.97 6.19 3.50
CA ASP A 401 15.11 6.17 4.95
C ASP A 401 14.53 4.88 5.55
N ILE A 402 13.39 4.38 5.04
CA ILE A 402 12.81 3.11 5.51
C ILE A 402 13.65 1.89 5.09
N VAL A 403 14.21 1.88 3.88
CA VAL A 403 15.11 0.80 3.42
C VAL A 403 16.41 0.82 4.23
N ALA A 404 16.94 2.00 4.51
CA ALA A 404 18.15 2.16 5.32
C ALA A 404 17.92 1.69 6.76
N GLU A 405 16.78 2.02 7.37
CA GLU A 405 16.39 1.47 8.67
C GLU A 405 16.31 -0.06 8.65
N PHE A 406 15.65 -0.64 7.65
CA PHE A 406 15.55 -2.10 7.50
C PHE A 406 16.93 -2.78 7.45
N LEU A 407 17.82 -2.32 6.57
CA LEU A 407 19.17 -2.88 6.45
C LEU A 407 19.99 -2.70 7.73
N PHE A 408 19.86 -1.57 8.40
CA PHE A 408 20.57 -1.30 9.65
C PHE A 408 20.14 -2.26 10.77
N ILE A 409 18.85 -2.56 10.89
CA ILE A 409 18.34 -3.55 11.86
C ILE A 409 18.89 -4.94 11.56
N LEU A 410 18.96 -5.36 10.29
CA LEU A 410 19.58 -6.63 9.89
C LEU A 410 21.08 -6.69 10.22
N CYS A 411 21.74 -5.52 10.22
CA CYS A 411 23.10 -5.33 10.68
C CYS A 411 23.25 -5.16 12.20
N LYS A 412 22.21 -5.48 13.00
CA LYS A 412 22.20 -5.29 14.46
C LYS A 412 22.53 -3.85 14.87
N GLU A 413 22.09 -2.89 14.07
CA GLU A 413 22.30 -1.46 14.29
C GLU A 413 23.79 -1.09 14.46
N ASN A 414 24.66 -1.82 13.76
CA ASN A 414 26.11 -1.63 13.80
C ASN A 414 26.62 -1.01 12.49
N VAL A 415 27.26 0.15 12.60
CA VAL A 415 27.79 0.92 11.44
C VAL A 415 28.79 0.10 10.64
N SER A 416 29.78 -0.52 11.29
CA SER A 416 30.81 -1.31 10.61
C SER A 416 30.22 -2.49 9.82
N ARG A 417 29.23 -3.19 10.38
CA ARG A 417 28.51 -4.26 9.67
C ARG A 417 27.74 -3.72 8.49
N MET A 418 27.05 -2.58 8.64
CA MET A 418 26.32 -1.97 7.52
C MET A 418 27.28 -1.57 6.40
N VAL A 419 28.39 -0.88 6.71
CA VAL A 419 29.42 -0.49 5.74
C VAL A 419 29.99 -1.70 4.98
N LYS A 420 30.25 -2.83 5.67
CA LYS A 420 30.70 -4.07 5.02
C LYS A 420 29.75 -4.53 3.91
N TYR A 421 28.44 -4.43 4.10
CA TYR A 421 27.46 -4.96 3.13
C TYR A 421 27.00 -3.95 2.09
N THR A 422 26.95 -2.66 2.44
CA THR A 422 26.37 -1.62 1.59
C THR A 422 27.40 -0.68 0.98
N GLY A 423 28.62 -0.64 1.50
CA GLY A 423 29.56 0.46 1.26
C GLY A 423 29.15 1.72 2.03
N TYR A 424 30.14 2.49 2.49
CA TYR A 424 29.90 3.73 3.24
C TYR A 424 29.21 4.77 2.37
N GLY A 425 29.54 4.88 1.08
CA GLY A 425 28.93 5.86 0.17
C GLY A 425 27.41 5.75 0.09
N ASN A 426 26.88 4.52 -0.02
CA ASN A 426 25.44 4.28 -0.07
C ASN A 426 24.76 4.55 1.29
N ALA A 427 25.43 4.28 2.41
CA ALA A 427 24.87 4.45 3.75
C ALA A 427 25.11 5.83 4.39
N ALA A 428 25.98 6.66 3.81
CA ALA A 428 26.43 7.93 4.39
C ALA A 428 25.28 8.87 4.74
N GLY A 429 24.26 8.96 3.87
CA GLY A 429 23.08 9.79 4.12
C GLY A 429 22.30 9.38 5.37
N MET A 430 22.15 8.07 5.60
CA MET A 430 21.51 7.55 6.82
C MET A 430 22.35 7.87 8.05
N PHE A 431 23.67 7.65 8.00
CA PHE A 431 24.55 7.92 9.14
C PHE A 431 24.57 9.40 9.50
N ALA A 432 24.61 10.29 8.51
CA ALA A 432 24.49 11.73 8.72
C ALA A 432 23.16 12.10 9.39
N ASN A 433 22.03 11.57 8.91
CA ASN A 433 20.71 11.90 9.45
C ASN A 433 20.50 11.37 10.87
N LYS A 434 21.02 10.17 11.18
CA LYS A 434 20.90 9.54 12.51
C LYS A 434 21.97 10.00 13.52
N GLY A 435 22.92 10.85 13.13
CA GLY A 435 24.00 11.27 14.01
C GLY A 435 25.03 10.16 14.30
N LEU A 436 25.22 9.24 13.35
CA LEU A 436 26.11 8.08 13.50
C LEU A 436 27.51 8.30 12.90
N LEU A 437 27.84 9.53 12.47
CA LEU A 437 29.19 9.88 11.99
C LEU A 437 30.16 10.08 13.15
N GLY A 438 29.65 10.41 14.34
CA GLY A 438 30.45 10.53 15.56
C GLY A 438 30.94 9.18 16.09
N ARG A 439 32.10 9.16 16.75
CA ARG A 439 32.69 7.95 17.36
C ARG A 439 32.14 7.63 18.76
N ASN A 440 31.33 8.49 19.36
CA ASN A 440 30.62 8.23 20.62
C ASN A 440 29.27 7.57 20.34
N GLN A 441 29.28 6.28 20.00
CA GLN A 441 28.04 5.50 19.85
C GLN A 441 27.68 4.87 21.19
N GLU A 442 26.46 5.10 21.68
CA GLU A 442 25.92 4.32 22.80
C GLU A 442 25.91 2.84 22.40
N LYS A 443 26.54 1.96 23.20
CA LYS A 443 26.52 0.52 22.96
C LYS A 443 25.10 0.00 23.17
N ILE A 444 24.35 -0.20 22.09
CA ILE A 444 23.04 -0.83 22.12
C ILE A 444 23.21 -2.33 22.47
N SER A 445 22.31 -2.84 23.32
CA SER A 445 22.31 -4.22 23.85
C SER A 445 22.01 -5.29 22.79
N TYR A 446 22.95 -5.55 21.88
CA TYR A 446 22.92 -6.71 20.99
C TYR A 446 24.01 -7.72 21.38
N SER A 447 23.67 -9.02 21.36
CA SER A 447 24.64 -10.08 21.63
C SER A 447 25.74 -10.09 20.56
N GLU A 448 26.99 -9.93 20.99
CA GLU A 448 28.17 -10.20 20.17
C GLU A 448 28.22 -11.69 19.81
N SER A 449 28.30 -11.95 18.50
CA SER A 449 28.76 -13.18 17.83
C SER A 449 27.88 -13.60 16.65
N GLU A 450 28.60 -13.81 15.56
CA GLU A 450 28.41 -14.61 14.35
C GLU A 450 29.36 -13.92 13.36
N ASP A 451 30.59 -14.44 13.30
CA ASP A 451 31.55 -14.00 12.30
C ASP A 451 30.98 -14.35 10.92
N SER A 452 30.78 -13.32 10.10
CA SER A 452 30.25 -13.47 8.74
C SER A 452 31.34 -13.25 7.70
N ASP A 453 32.60 -13.19 8.12
CA ASP A 453 33.75 -13.17 7.24
C ASP A 453 33.87 -14.55 6.59
N THR A 454 33.77 -14.57 5.26
CA THR A 454 34.04 -15.76 4.44
C THR A 454 35.53 -15.80 4.09
N GLU A 455 36.04 -16.97 3.70
CA GLU A 455 37.42 -17.09 3.22
C GLU A 455 37.69 -16.16 2.03
N GLU A 456 36.71 -16.02 1.12
CA GLU A 456 36.83 -15.12 -0.03
C GLU A 456 36.88 -13.64 0.38
N TYR A 457 36.11 -13.23 1.39
CA TYR A 457 36.13 -11.87 1.91
C TYR A 457 37.44 -11.55 2.63
N LEU A 458 37.92 -12.47 3.48
CA LEU A 458 39.18 -12.31 4.22
C LEU A 458 40.37 -12.10 3.29
N LYS A 459 40.39 -12.82 2.15
CA LYS A 459 41.45 -12.69 1.14
C LYS A 459 41.62 -11.27 0.59
N TYR A 460 40.52 -10.51 0.45
CA TYR A 460 40.53 -9.18 -0.14
C TYR A 460 40.23 -8.07 0.87
N LYS A 461 40.09 -8.39 2.16
CA LYS A 461 39.64 -7.46 3.21
C LYS A 461 40.43 -6.15 3.26
N GLU A 462 41.75 -6.23 3.08
CA GLU A 462 42.65 -5.06 3.07
C GLU A 462 42.54 -4.22 1.78
N GLN A 463 42.02 -4.80 0.71
CA GLN A 463 41.94 -4.20 -0.63
C GLN A 463 40.51 -3.76 -1.01
N ILE A 464 39.55 -3.91 -0.09
CA ILE A 464 38.18 -3.41 -0.25
C ILE A 464 38.15 -1.96 0.16
N ASN A 465 37.74 -1.08 -0.75
CA ASN A 465 37.54 0.32 -0.42
C ASN A 465 36.24 0.47 0.43
N PRO A 466 36.31 0.99 1.67
CA PRO A 466 35.14 1.12 2.53
C PRO A 466 34.04 2.02 1.97
N VAL A 467 34.38 2.98 1.11
CA VAL A 467 33.42 3.91 0.48
C VAL A 467 32.59 3.18 -0.56
N THR A 468 33.24 2.46 -1.47
CA THR A 468 32.55 1.75 -2.57
C THR A 468 32.04 0.37 -2.14
N GLY A 469 32.58 -0.20 -1.06
CA GLY A 469 32.24 -1.55 -0.60
C GLY A 469 32.69 -2.66 -1.55
N CYS A 470 33.61 -2.38 -2.48
CA CYS A 470 34.14 -3.33 -3.45
C CYS A 470 35.67 -3.30 -3.49
N TYR A 471 36.23 -4.38 -4.01
CA TYR A 471 37.65 -4.50 -4.33
C TYR A 471 38.07 -3.39 -5.30
N GLU A 472 39.15 -2.70 -4.96
CA GLU A 472 39.80 -1.73 -5.84
C GLU A 472 41.24 -2.16 -6.05
N LYS A 473 41.67 -2.27 -7.32
CA LYS A 473 43.08 -2.51 -7.62
C LYS A 473 43.89 -1.36 -7.04
N ILE A 474 45.01 -1.68 -6.40
CA ILE A 474 45.96 -0.69 -5.88
C ILE A 474 46.31 0.25 -7.03
N LYS A 475 45.90 1.52 -6.90
CA LYS A 475 46.23 2.54 -7.89
C LYS A 475 47.72 2.84 -7.78
N PRO A 476 48.43 3.02 -8.92
CA PRO A 476 49.80 3.50 -8.88
C PRO A 476 49.85 4.84 -8.15
N ASN A 477 50.93 5.07 -7.40
CA ASN A 477 51.05 6.29 -6.63
C ASN A 477 51.26 7.46 -7.61
N LEU A 478 50.27 8.35 -7.71
CA LEU A 478 50.30 9.46 -8.69
C LEU A 478 51.45 10.46 -8.42
N LEU A 479 52.01 10.43 -7.21
CA LEU A 479 53.11 11.27 -6.77
C LEU A 479 54.49 10.64 -7.08
N GLU A 480 54.51 9.42 -7.60
CA GLU A 480 55.73 8.71 -7.95
C GLU A 480 56.35 9.36 -9.20
N GLY A 481 57.59 9.86 -9.07
CA GLY A 481 58.28 10.59 -10.13
C GLY A 481 58.12 12.12 -10.10
N MET A 482 57.33 12.68 -9.16
CA MET A 482 57.27 14.12 -8.92
C MET A 482 58.35 14.58 -7.93
N THR A 483 58.98 15.71 -8.23
CA THR A 483 59.86 16.43 -7.28
C THR A 483 59.04 17.05 -6.15
N ASP A 484 59.66 17.33 -5.00
CA ASP A 484 58.93 17.89 -3.85
C ASP A 484 58.35 19.29 -4.15
N GLU A 485 59.06 20.09 -4.95
CA GLU A 485 58.57 21.38 -5.46
C GLU A 485 57.31 21.22 -6.31
N GLN A 486 57.23 20.19 -7.15
CA GLN A 486 56.04 19.89 -7.95
C GLN A 486 54.87 19.44 -7.08
N LYS A 487 55.13 18.66 -6.03
CA LYS A 487 54.08 18.25 -5.07
C LYS A 487 53.51 19.46 -4.34
N GLU A 488 54.35 20.40 -3.91
CA GLU A 488 53.92 21.64 -3.26
C GLU A 488 53.09 22.52 -4.21
N TYR A 489 53.53 22.63 -5.46
CA TYR A 489 52.82 23.39 -6.49
C TYR A 489 51.41 22.82 -6.77
N GLU A 490 51.28 21.50 -6.94
CA GLU A 490 49.99 20.83 -7.12
C GLU A 490 49.10 20.95 -5.88
N ALA A 491 49.69 20.87 -4.68
CA ALA A 491 48.95 21.07 -3.42
C ALA A 491 48.38 22.50 -3.32
N LEU A 492 49.16 23.52 -3.68
CA LEU A 492 48.70 24.91 -3.73
C LEU A 492 47.58 25.12 -4.75
N GLN A 493 47.66 24.47 -5.92
CA GLN A 493 46.57 24.48 -6.89
C GLN A 493 45.29 23.87 -6.32
N LEU A 494 45.39 22.71 -5.65
CA LEU A 494 44.25 22.05 -5.01
C LEU A 494 43.60 22.93 -3.94
N VAL A 495 44.39 23.59 -3.11
CA VAL A 495 43.89 24.53 -2.08
C VAL A 495 43.16 25.69 -2.73
N ASN A 496 43.72 26.29 -3.79
CA ASN A 496 43.07 27.37 -4.52
C ASN A 496 41.75 26.93 -5.15
N LEU A 497 41.66 25.72 -5.71
CA LEU A 497 40.42 25.16 -6.25
C LEU A 497 39.37 24.94 -5.15
N VAL A 498 39.76 24.42 -3.99
CA VAL A 498 38.85 24.22 -2.85
C VAL A 498 38.34 25.56 -2.30
N ASP A 499 39.21 26.57 -2.19
CA ASP A 499 38.83 27.92 -1.77
C ASP A 499 37.86 28.57 -2.78
N GLN A 500 38.11 28.43 -4.09
CA GLN A 500 37.18 28.89 -5.13
C GLN A 500 35.81 28.22 -5.04
N LEU A 501 35.75 26.90 -4.84
CA LEU A 501 34.50 26.16 -4.67
C LEU A 501 33.75 26.56 -3.39
N THR A 502 34.49 26.87 -2.33
CA THR A 502 33.94 27.30 -1.04
C THR A 502 33.37 28.72 -1.12
N ARG A 503 34.12 29.67 -1.69
CA ARG A 503 33.67 31.05 -1.93
C ARG A 503 32.51 31.12 -2.91
N GLY A 504 32.51 30.24 -3.92
CA GLY A 504 31.40 30.09 -4.86
C GLY A 504 30.14 29.47 -4.25
N GLY A 505 30.18 29.02 -2.99
CA GLY A 505 29.04 28.43 -2.27
C GLY A 505 28.64 27.04 -2.76
N VAL A 506 29.42 26.43 -3.66
CA VAL A 506 29.16 25.10 -4.24
C VAL A 506 29.49 24.00 -3.23
N VAL A 507 30.57 24.17 -2.46
CA VAL A 507 31.01 23.24 -1.42
C VAL A 507 31.03 23.96 -0.08
N ARG A 508 30.49 23.33 0.96
CA ARG A 508 30.60 23.80 2.34
C ARG A 508 31.30 22.73 3.16
N PRO A 509 32.52 22.97 3.66
CA PRO A 509 33.18 22.04 4.55
C PRO A 509 32.38 21.90 5.86
N CYS A 510 32.35 20.69 6.40
CA CYS A 510 31.61 20.37 7.62
C CYS A 510 32.52 19.63 8.60
N ARG A 511 32.30 19.90 9.90
CA ARG A 511 32.82 19.14 11.03
C ARG A 511 31.74 18.20 11.58
N ILE A 512 32.12 17.26 12.45
CA ILE A 512 31.14 16.38 13.10
C ILE A 512 30.78 16.99 14.45
N GLY A 513 29.52 17.36 14.64
CA GLY A 513 29.04 17.89 15.92
C GLY A 513 29.01 16.82 17.03
N ASP A 514 28.87 17.26 18.28
CA ASP A 514 28.71 16.36 19.44
C ASP A 514 27.51 15.42 19.33
N ASP A 515 26.50 15.81 18.54
CA ASP A 515 25.32 15.01 18.17
C ASP A 515 25.60 14.00 17.04
N GLY A 516 26.85 13.89 16.59
CA GLY A 516 27.31 12.99 15.53
C GLY A 516 26.81 13.34 14.13
N LYS A 517 26.23 14.53 13.94
CA LYS A 517 25.71 15.05 12.66
C LYS A 517 26.72 16.02 12.02
N PRO A 518 26.72 16.17 10.68
CA PRO A 518 27.57 17.15 10.03
C PRO A 518 27.10 18.58 10.33
N LYS A 519 28.01 19.44 10.78
CA LYS A 519 27.79 20.87 11.02
C LYS A 519 28.74 21.69 10.14
N PRO A 520 28.27 22.75 9.47
CA PRO A 520 29.16 23.60 8.68
C PRO A 520 30.22 24.23 9.59
N ILE A 521 31.45 24.35 9.09
CA ILE A 521 32.50 25.11 9.77
C ILE A 521 32.40 26.58 9.37
N GLU A 522 32.77 27.48 10.28
CA GLU A 522 32.88 28.91 9.97
C GLU A 522 34.28 29.24 9.43
N HIS A 523 35.31 28.54 9.94
CA HIS A 523 36.69 28.73 9.51
C HIS A 523 37.45 27.41 9.32
N VAL A 524 38.33 27.33 8.30
CA VAL A 524 39.09 26.11 7.93
C VAL A 524 39.99 25.59 9.07
N LEU A 525 40.45 26.49 9.95
CA LEU A 525 41.26 26.13 11.12
C LEU A 525 40.52 25.19 12.10
N GLU A 526 39.19 25.22 12.14
CA GLU A 526 38.40 24.30 12.97
C GLU A 526 38.60 22.83 12.59
N LEU A 527 38.99 22.54 11.34
CA LEU A 527 39.30 21.18 10.89
C LEU A 527 40.63 20.67 11.44
N GLN A 528 41.60 21.56 11.72
CA GLN A 528 42.90 21.19 12.27
C GLN A 528 42.77 20.75 13.73
N ASP A 529 41.92 21.43 14.51
CA ASP A 529 41.66 21.08 15.90
C ASP A 529 41.04 19.67 16.03
N GLU A 530 40.16 19.28 15.10
CA GLU A 530 39.61 17.91 15.07
C GLU A 530 40.66 16.87 14.68
N LEU A 531 41.54 17.16 13.72
CA LEU A 531 42.62 16.24 13.31
C LEU A 531 43.58 15.95 14.46
N GLN A 532 43.95 16.96 15.25
CA GLN A 532 44.81 16.78 16.43
C GLN A 532 44.13 15.94 17.51
N LYS A 533 42.84 16.19 17.78
CA LYS A 533 42.04 15.36 18.71
C LYS A 533 41.89 13.91 18.23
N GLN A 534 41.81 13.69 16.92
CA GLN A 534 41.73 12.36 16.32
C GLN A 534 43.06 11.59 16.39
N GLN A 535 44.20 12.27 16.25
CA GLN A 535 45.53 11.67 16.39
C GLN A 535 45.81 11.29 17.85
N TYR A 536 45.55 12.21 18.79
CA TYR A 536 45.80 12.00 20.23
C TYR A 536 45.01 10.83 20.84
N ARG A 537 43.80 10.53 20.33
CA ARG A 537 42.99 9.38 20.79
C ARG A 537 43.26 8.06 20.07
N ARG A 538 43.93 8.06 18.90
CA ARG A 538 44.37 6.80 18.27
C ARG A 538 45.53 6.18 19.06
N GLU A 539 46.40 7.00 19.64
CA GLU A 539 47.50 6.56 20.51
C GLU A 539 47.00 6.01 21.86
N SER A 540 45.83 6.44 22.35
CA SER A 540 45.27 5.92 23.61
C SER A 540 44.46 4.63 23.48
N ASP A 541 43.94 4.32 22.28
CA ASP A 541 43.15 3.10 22.01
C ASP A 541 44.02 1.93 21.48
N SER A 542 45.34 2.12 21.41
CA SER A 542 46.31 1.09 20.98
C SER A 542 47.06 0.40 22.13
N ASP A 543 46.66 0.66 23.39
CA ASP A 543 47.13 -0.04 24.60
C ASP A 543 46.15 -1.11 25.10
#